data_AF-A0A3M6V8T3-F1
#
_entry.id   AF-A0A3M6V8T3-F1
#
_cell.length_a   1.000
_cell.length_b   1.000
_cell.length_c   1.000
_cell.angle_alpha   90.00
_cell.angle_beta   90.00
_cell.angle_gamma   90.00
#
_symmetry.space_group_name_H-M   'P 1'
#
loop_
_entity.id
_entity.type
_entity.pdbx_description
1 polymer ?
#
loop_
_entity_poly.entity_id
_entity_poly.type
_entity_poly.pdbx_seq_one_letter_code
_entity_poly.pdbx_strand_id
1 'polypeptide(L)'
;MDNRQMETVQVLSSVSSTESSPATTETVGSNRTALIIDGSYAMIGARSLGGKIDYVKLRAALEEQASTQFGDCWFFDQNPSTQRLHPALTVEYNRLKFAPPDGPQFQVSLFPMKKYNCHCRRCGNHFTQNVQKGVDNGCVH
;
A
#
# COMPACT_ATOMS: atom_id res chain seq x y z
N MET A 1 16.86 -18.68 26.73
CA MET A 1 16.82 -17.28 27.16
C MET A 1 16.44 -16.47 25.95
N ASP A 2 15.13 -16.39 25.75
CA ASP A 2 14.46 -15.52 24.81
C ASP A 2 14.78 -14.06 25.12
N ASN A 3 14.93 -13.24 24.08
CA ASN A 3 14.62 -11.83 24.15
C ASN A 3 14.13 -11.35 22.79
N ARG A 4 12.81 -11.41 22.63
CA ARG A 4 12.01 -10.52 21.77
C ARG A 4 12.26 -9.06 22.18
N GLN A 5 12.35 -8.17 21.20
CA GLN A 5 11.95 -6.75 21.22
C GLN A 5 12.40 -6.18 19.85
N MET A 6 11.66 -5.35 19.12
CA MET A 6 10.48 -4.57 19.45
C MET A 6 9.85 -4.11 18.14
N GLU A 7 8.56 -4.38 17.95
CA GLU A 7 7.72 -3.66 16.99
C GLU A 7 7.68 -2.17 17.37
N THR A 8 7.67 -1.29 16.37
CA THR A 8 7.21 0.09 16.55
C THR A 8 6.24 0.40 15.43
N VAL A 9 4.98 0.08 15.68
CA VAL A 9 3.84 0.65 14.98
C VAL A 9 3.53 1.97 15.68
N GLN A 10 3.74 3.09 15.01
CA GLN A 10 3.32 4.38 15.53
C GLN A 10 1.82 4.54 15.29
N VAL A 11 1.03 4.44 16.37
CA VAL A 11 -0.37 4.86 16.39
C VAL A 11 -0.41 6.28 16.92
N LEU A 12 -0.76 7.23 16.06
CA LEU A 12 -1.06 8.61 16.46
C LEU A 12 -2.53 8.69 16.88
N SER A 13 -2.78 8.88 18.16
CA SER A 13 -4.10 9.21 18.70
C SER A 13 -4.02 10.53 19.46
N SER A 14 -4.84 11.49 19.05
CA SER A 14 -4.97 12.80 19.71
C SER A 14 -6.06 12.72 20.78
N VAL A 15 -5.72 13.03 22.03
CA VAL A 15 -6.69 13.22 23.12
C VAL A 15 -6.80 14.70 23.47
N SER A 16 -8.02 15.20 23.55
CA SER A 16 -8.35 16.50 24.13
C SER A 16 -9.35 16.27 25.26
N SER A 17 -9.04 16.76 26.46
CA SER A 17 -9.95 16.79 27.61
C SER A 17 -10.66 18.15 27.64
N THR A 18 -11.97 18.21 27.95
CA THR A 18 -12.55 18.71 29.23
C THR A 18 -14.11 18.75 29.17
N GLU A 19 -14.73 18.23 30.23
CA GLU A 19 -16.04 18.49 30.89
C GLU A 19 -17.45 18.43 30.23
N SER A 20 -18.22 17.46 30.79
CA SER A 20 -19.63 17.44 31.26
C SER A 20 -20.86 17.63 30.34
N SER A 21 -21.53 16.49 30.09
CA SER A 21 -22.99 16.15 29.98
C SER A 21 -23.98 17.08 29.22
N PRO A 22 -25.05 16.56 28.56
CA PRO A 22 -25.69 15.25 28.72
C PRO A 22 -25.75 14.39 27.44
N ALA A 23 -26.14 13.13 27.66
CA ALA A 23 -26.23 12.03 26.70
C ALA A 23 -26.79 12.43 25.32
N THR A 24 -25.87 12.63 24.39
CA THR A 24 -26.14 12.48 22.97
C THR A 24 -25.52 11.14 22.60
N THR A 25 -26.30 10.23 22.03
CA THR A 25 -25.78 9.00 21.44
C THR A 25 -24.78 9.39 20.36
N GLU A 26 -23.52 9.53 20.74
CA GLU A 26 -22.41 9.65 19.80
C GLU A 26 -22.40 8.33 19.05
N THR A 27 -22.90 8.40 17.83
CA THR A 27 -22.60 7.38 16.83
C THR A 27 -21.10 7.49 16.67
N VAL A 28 -20.35 6.68 17.43
CA VAL A 28 -18.90 6.53 17.28
C VAL A 28 -18.66 6.40 15.79
N GLY A 29 -18.05 7.42 15.20
CA GLY A 29 -17.69 7.38 13.78
C GLY A 29 -16.89 6.10 13.60
N SER A 30 -17.42 5.16 12.83
CA SER A 30 -16.76 3.89 12.57
C SER A 30 -15.38 4.22 12.00
N ASN A 31 -14.32 4.00 12.78
CA ASN A 31 -12.95 4.22 12.34
C ASN A 31 -12.69 3.25 11.19
N ARG A 32 -12.90 3.72 9.96
CA ARG A 32 -12.74 2.91 8.77
C ARG A 32 -11.25 2.73 8.53
N THR A 33 -10.80 1.49 8.61
CA THR A 33 -9.40 1.15 8.37
C THR A 33 -9.20 0.83 6.90
N ALA A 34 -8.16 1.40 6.30
CA ALA A 34 -7.78 1.16 4.92
C ALA A 34 -6.44 0.42 4.83
N LEU A 35 -6.33 -0.49 3.86
CA LEU A 35 -5.09 -1.15 3.48
C LEU A 35 -4.57 -0.53 2.19
N ILE A 36 -3.32 -0.06 2.20
CA ILE A 36 -2.67 0.53 1.03
C ILE A 36 -1.38 -0.24 0.73
N ILE A 37 -1.26 -0.76 -0.48
CA ILE A 37 -0.09 -1.50 -0.97
C ILE A 37 0.57 -0.73 -2.11
N ASP A 38 1.83 -0.38 -1.95
CA ASP A 38 2.72 -0.03 -3.06
C ASP A 38 3.29 -1.32 -3.66
N GLY A 39 2.80 -1.68 -4.85
CA GLY A 39 3.15 -2.89 -5.58
C GLY A 39 4.62 -2.95 -6.00
N SER A 40 5.21 -1.81 -6.36
CA SER A 40 6.63 -1.75 -6.73
C SER A 40 7.53 -2.03 -5.52
N TYR A 41 7.20 -1.47 -4.36
CA TYR A 41 7.90 -1.77 -3.12
C TYR A 41 7.67 -3.21 -2.65
N ALA A 42 6.43 -3.69 -2.70
CA ALA A 42 6.07 -5.07 -2.36
C ALA A 42 6.88 -6.08 -3.19
N MET A 43 7.05 -5.83 -4.49
CA MET A 43 7.85 -6.68 -5.38
C MET A 43 9.34 -6.67 -5.04
N ILE A 44 9.90 -5.54 -4.61
CA ILE A 44 11.30 -5.48 -4.15
C ILE A 44 11.47 -6.34 -2.90
N GLY A 45 10.56 -6.21 -1.93
CA GLY A 45 10.54 -7.03 -0.72
C GLY A 45 10.37 -8.52 -1.03
N ALA A 46 9.45 -8.88 -1.91
CA ALA A 46 9.17 -10.27 -2.29
C ALA A 46 10.41 -10.98 -2.87
N ARG A 47 11.19 -10.26 -3.70
CA ARG A 47 12.46 -10.78 -4.26
C ARG A 47 13.47 -11.12 -3.17
N SER A 48 13.56 -10.28 -2.13
CA SER A 48 14.46 -10.54 -1.00
C SER A 48 14.04 -11.76 -0.16
N LEU A 49 12.76 -12.12 -0.21
CA LEU A 49 12.17 -13.28 0.46
C LEU A 49 12.07 -14.52 -0.45
N GLY A 50 12.63 -14.47 -1.67
CA GLY A 50 12.72 -15.61 -2.56
C GLY A 50 11.43 -15.98 -3.31
N GLY A 51 10.45 -15.07 -3.42
CA GLY A 51 9.17 -15.43 -4.03
C GLY A 51 8.25 -14.28 -4.43
N LYS A 52 6.97 -14.62 -4.59
CA LYS A 52 5.85 -13.70 -4.81
C LYS A 52 5.04 -13.58 -3.51
N ILE A 53 4.43 -12.42 -3.29
CA ILE A 53 3.53 -12.20 -2.16
C ILE A 53 2.15 -12.80 -2.48
N ASP A 54 1.64 -13.61 -1.56
CA ASP A 54 0.26 -14.08 -1.54
C ASP A 54 -0.60 -13.02 -0.85
N TYR A 55 -1.22 -12.15 -1.66
CA TYR A 55 -1.96 -11.00 -1.13
C TYR A 55 -3.25 -11.38 -0.40
N VAL A 56 -3.81 -12.57 -0.65
CA VAL A 56 -4.97 -13.07 0.10
C VAL A 56 -4.55 -13.39 1.53
N LYS A 57 -3.44 -14.13 1.69
CA LYS A 57 -2.88 -14.44 3.02
C LYS A 57 -2.35 -13.21 3.73
N LEU A 58 -1.70 -12.31 3.01
CA LEU A 58 -1.20 -11.05 3.58
C LEU A 58 -2.36 -10.24 4.17
N ARG A 59 -3.45 -10.05 3.42
CA ARG A 59 -4.63 -9.34 3.91
C ARG A 59 -5.19 -10.02 5.16
N ALA A 60 -5.40 -11.33 5.12
CA ALA A 60 -5.95 -12.09 6.25
C ALA A 60 -5.08 -11.94 7.51
N ALA A 61 -3.75 -12.06 7.38
CA ALA A 61 -2.82 -11.89 8.49
C ALA A 61 -2.83 -10.47 9.06
N LEU A 62 -2.94 -9.44 8.21
CA LEU A 62 -3.03 -8.05 8.64
C LEU A 62 -4.37 -7.74 9.33
N GLU A 63 -5.49 -8.29 8.85
CA GLU A 63 -6.80 -8.15 9.50
C GLU A 63 -6.83 -8.84 10.87
N GLU A 64 -6.22 -10.02 10.99
CA GLU A 64 -6.04 -10.72 12.26
C GLU A 64 -5.18 -9.89 13.23
N GLN A 65 -4.03 -9.40 12.77
CA GLN A 65 -3.12 -8.58 13.60
C GLN A 65 -3.77 -7.26 14.04
N ALA A 66 -4.53 -6.61 13.15
CA ALA A 66 -5.22 -5.36 13.46
C ALA A 66 -6.53 -5.58 14.24
N SER A 67 -6.99 -6.83 14.40
CA SER A 67 -8.28 -7.19 14.99
C SER A 67 -9.46 -6.42 14.35
N THR A 68 -9.34 -6.11 13.05
CA THR A 68 -10.34 -5.37 12.28
C THR A 68 -10.26 -5.76 10.79
N GLN A 69 -11.38 -5.66 10.09
CA GLN A 69 -11.41 -5.78 8.64
C GLN A 69 -11.06 -4.45 7.98
N PHE A 70 -10.42 -4.53 6.81
CA PHE A 70 -10.16 -3.34 5.99
C PHE A 70 -11.38 -3.05 5.11
N GLY A 71 -11.99 -1.88 5.31
CA GLY A 71 -13.14 -1.43 4.53
C GLY A 71 -12.75 -0.87 3.15
N ASP A 72 -11.51 -0.42 2.99
CA ASP A 72 -10.93 -0.01 1.71
C ASP A 72 -9.58 -0.69 1.54
N CYS A 73 -9.36 -1.34 0.39
CA CYS A 73 -8.08 -1.93 0.05
C CYS A 73 -7.61 -1.39 -1.30
N TRP A 74 -6.43 -0.78 -1.33
CA TRP A 74 -5.86 -0.14 -2.51
C TRP A 74 -4.51 -0.77 -2.86
N PHE A 75 -4.31 -1.00 -4.15
CA PHE A 75 -3.05 -1.46 -4.72
C PHE A 75 -2.59 -0.48 -5.78
N PHE A 76 -1.42 0.11 -5.57
CA PHE A 76 -0.82 1.09 -6.46
C PHE A 76 0.40 0.50 -7.12
N ASP A 77 0.54 0.66 -8.43
CA ASP A 77 1.77 0.28 -9.12
C ASP A 77 2.01 1.16 -10.36
N GLN A 78 3.17 1.00 -10.98
CA GLN A 78 3.46 1.64 -12.25
C GLN A 78 2.64 1.01 -13.38
N ASN A 79 2.11 1.87 -14.25
CA ASN A 79 1.53 1.47 -15.51
C ASN A 79 2.63 0.87 -16.39
N PRO A 80 2.51 -0.40 -16.81
CA PRO A 80 3.51 -1.04 -17.66
C PRO A 80 3.52 -0.49 -19.08
N SER A 81 2.81 0.59 -19.43
CA SER A 81 2.73 1.13 -20.79
C SER A 81 4.08 1.40 -21.48
N THR A 82 5.19 1.51 -20.75
CA THR A 82 6.56 1.57 -21.31
C THR A 82 7.22 0.22 -21.59
N GLN A 83 6.71 -0.88 -21.02
CA GLN A 83 7.08 -2.27 -21.28
C GLN A 83 5.89 -2.98 -21.91
N ARG A 84 5.86 -3.09 -23.25
CA ARG A 84 4.86 -3.86 -24.05
C ARG A 84 4.04 -4.78 -23.17
N LEU A 85 2.79 -4.39 -22.86
CA LEU A 85 1.86 -5.08 -21.95
C LEU A 85 2.12 -6.58 -21.95
N HIS A 86 2.88 -7.05 -20.97
CA HIS A 86 3.16 -8.46 -20.86
C HIS A 86 1.85 -9.10 -20.41
N PRO A 87 1.20 -9.96 -21.22
CA PRO A 87 -0.15 -10.45 -20.93
C PRO A 87 -0.26 -11.08 -19.53
N ALA A 88 0.82 -11.68 -19.03
CA ALA A 88 0.86 -12.25 -17.69
C ALA A 88 0.71 -11.21 -16.56
N LEU A 89 1.22 -9.98 -16.73
CA LEU A 89 1.08 -8.91 -15.73
C LEU A 89 -0.37 -8.41 -15.68
N THR A 90 -1.05 -8.32 -16.83
CA THR A 90 -2.46 -7.96 -16.90
C THR A 90 -3.33 -8.98 -16.16
N VAL A 91 -3.03 -10.27 -16.30
CA VAL A 91 -3.74 -11.33 -15.57
C VAL A 91 -3.50 -11.21 -14.06
N GLU A 92 -2.26 -10.91 -13.64
CA GLU A 92 -1.91 -10.75 -12.22
C GLU A 92 -2.65 -9.57 -11.58
N TYR A 93 -2.67 -8.39 -12.23
CA TYR A 93 -3.44 -7.24 -11.74
C TYR A 93 -4.95 -7.49 -11.72
N ASN A 94 -5.49 -8.26 -12.68
CA ASN A 94 -6.91 -8.60 -12.67
C ASN A 94 -7.27 -9.51 -11.48
N ARG A 95 -6.39 -10.45 -11.12
CA ARG A 95 -6.61 -11.32 -9.95
C ARG A 95 -6.65 -10.56 -8.64
N LEU A 96 -5.90 -9.45 -8.52
CA LEU A 96 -5.94 -8.60 -7.33
C LEU A 96 -7.32 -8.02 -7.04
N LYS A 97 -8.17 -7.85 -8.06
CA LYS A 97 -9.51 -7.27 -7.93
C LYS A 97 -10.56 -8.27 -7.46
N PHE A 98 -10.32 -9.57 -7.59
CA PHE A 98 -11.29 -10.59 -7.20
C PHE A 98 -11.48 -10.63 -5.69
N ALA A 99 -12.68 -10.99 -5.25
CA ALA A 99 -12.97 -11.21 -3.84
C ALA A 99 -12.40 -12.57 -3.36
N PRO A 100 -12.23 -12.76 -2.04
CA PRO A 100 -11.85 -14.06 -1.50
C PRO A 100 -12.87 -15.14 -1.90
N PRO A 101 -12.44 -16.37 -2.20
CA PRO A 101 -11.07 -16.90 -2.11
C PRO A 101 -10.16 -16.60 -3.32
N ASP A 102 -10.73 -16.07 -4.41
CA ASP A 102 -10.05 -15.93 -5.70
C ASP A 102 -9.07 -14.74 -5.77
N GLY A 103 -9.21 -13.77 -4.85
CA GLY A 103 -8.32 -12.62 -4.74
C GLY A 103 -8.53 -11.81 -3.46
N PRO A 104 -7.70 -10.78 -3.23
CA PRO A 104 -7.70 -9.97 -2.00
C PRO A 104 -8.69 -8.79 -2.02
N GLN A 105 -9.46 -8.61 -3.10
CA GLN A 105 -10.45 -7.54 -3.31
C GLN A 105 -9.86 -6.12 -3.29
N PHE A 106 -8.79 -5.90 -4.05
CA PHE A 106 -8.13 -4.59 -4.13
C PHE A 106 -8.69 -3.70 -5.23
N GLN A 107 -8.74 -2.41 -4.94
CA GLN A 107 -8.88 -1.33 -5.91
C GLN A 107 -7.49 -1.07 -6.51
N VAL A 108 -7.32 -1.39 -7.80
CA VAL A 108 -6.02 -1.32 -8.47
C VAL A 108 -5.89 -0.04 -9.28
N SER A 109 -4.90 0.78 -8.95
CA SER A 109 -4.59 2.06 -9.60
C SER A 109 -3.17 2.03 -10.17
N LEU A 110 -3.05 2.14 -11.49
CA LEU A 110 -1.76 2.05 -12.21
C LEU A 110 -1.35 3.43 -12.74
N PHE A 111 -0.19 3.93 -12.31
CA PHE A 111 0.28 5.28 -12.63
C PHE A 111 1.41 5.29 -13.68
N PRO A 112 1.37 6.17 -14.69
CA PRO A 112 2.45 6.28 -15.65
C PRO A 112 3.76 6.74 -14.98
N MET A 113 4.87 6.11 -15.35
CA MET A 113 6.19 6.61 -14.97
C MET A 113 6.53 7.89 -15.72
N LYS A 114 7.09 8.86 -15.01
CA LYS A 114 7.68 10.07 -15.59
C LYS A 114 9.18 9.85 -15.79
N LYS A 115 9.68 10.19 -16.97
CA LYS A 115 11.12 10.31 -17.22
C LYS A 115 11.63 11.57 -16.53
N TYR A 116 12.61 11.41 -15.65
CA TYR A 116 13.35 12.48 -15.01
C TYR A 116 14.79 12.48 -15.51
N ASN A 117 15.22 13.61 -16.07
CA ASN A 117 16.59 13.77 -16.52
C ASN A 117 17.44 14.18 -15.32
N CYS A 118 18.28 13.25 -14.87
CA CYS A 118 19.21 13.45 -13.78
C CYS A 118 20.52 14.00 -14.31
N HIS A 119 21.07 14.97 -13.58
CA HIS A 119 22.41 15.50 -13.82
C HIS A 119 23.27 15.22 -12.58
N CYS A 120 24.33 14.43 -12.75
CA CYS A 120 25.27 14.16 -11.68
C CYS A 120 26.15 15.37 -11.42
N ARG A 121 25.96 16.04 -10.27
CA ARG A 121 26.76 17.22 -9.89
C ARG A 121 28.25 16.93 -9.68
N ARG A 122 28.64 15.66 -9.53
CA ARG A 122 30.03 15.26 -9.27
C ARG A 122 30.82 14.97 -10.54
N CYS A 123 30.19 14.39 -11.57
CA CYS A 123 30.89 13.99 -12.80
C CYS A 123 30.31 14.58 -14.10
N GLY A 124 29.24 15.37 -14.04
CA GLY A 124 28.62 15.99 -15.21
C GLY A 124 27.81 15.04 -16.10
N ASN A 125 27.76 13.75 -15.75
CA ASN A 125 26.99 12.78 -16.52
C ASN A 125 25.49 13.06 -16.45
N HIS A 126 24.85 12.93 -17.61
CA HIS A 126 23.41 12.99 -17.77
C HIS A 126 22.88 11.57 -17.89
N PHE A 127 21.84 11.26 -17.13
CA PHE A 127 21.14 9.98 -17.23
C PHE A 127 19.65 10.19 -17.05
N THR A 128 18.82 9.31 -17.61
CA THR A 128 17.38 9.36 -17.42
C THR A 128 16.97 8.31 -16.41
N GLN A 129 16.28 8.73 -15.36
CA GLN A 129 15.64 7.86 -14.39
C GLN A 129 14.13 7.90 -14.60
N ASN A 130 13.49 6.73 -14.67
CA ASN A 130 12.04 6.69 -14.60
C ASN A 130 11.61 6.78 -13.13
N VAL A 131 10.77 7.75 -12.81
CA VAL A 131 10.22 7.97 -11.46
C VAL A 131 8.71 7.90 -11.52
N GLN A 132 8.07 7.27 -10.53
CA GLN A 132 6.62 7.27 -10.44
C GLN A 132 6.14 8.68 -10.08
N LYS A 133 5.17 9.19 -10.85
CA LYS A 133 4.60 10.51 -10.60
C LYS A 133 3.49 10.35 -9.54
N GLY A 134 3.81 10.60 -8.28
CA GLY A 134 2.82 10.86 -7.24
C GLY A 134 2.14 9.66 -6.57
N VAL A 135 2.91 8.68 -6.06
CA VAL A 135 2.38 7.80 -5.00
C VAL A 135 2.03 8.64 -3.75
N ASP A 136 2.85 9.64 -3.43
CA ASP A 136 2.66 10.59 -2.32
C ASP A 136 1.42 11.50 -2.46
N ASN A 137 0.85 11.63 -3.66
CA ASN A 137 -0.32 12.48 -3.91
C ASN A 137 -1.64 11.68 -3.96
N GLY A 138 -1.57 10.35 -3.99
CA GLY A 138 -2.74 9.47 -4.16
C GLY A 138 -3.34 8.92 -2.86
N CYS A 139 -2.62 9.04 -1.73
CA CYS A 139 -3.05 8.48 -0.44
C CYS A 139 -3.85 9.45 0.45
N VAL A 140 -4.20 10.65 -0.03
CA VAL A 140 -4.85 11.72 0.76
C VAL A 140 -6.25 12.07 0.22
N HIS A 141 -7.14 11.08 0.08
CA HIS A 141 -8.57 11.34 -0.11
C HIS A 141 -9.44 10.36 0.67
#